data_AF-A0A7C2Y169-F1
#
_entry.id   AF-A0A7C2Y169-F1
#
_cell.length_a   1.000
_cell.length_b   1.000
_cell.length_c   1.000
_cell.angle_alpha   90.00
_cell.angle_beta   90.00
_cell.angle_gamma   90.00
#
_symmetry.space_group_name_H-M   'P 1'
#
loop_
_entity.id
_entity.type
_entity.pdbx_description
1 polymer ?
#
loop_
_entity_poly.entity_id
_entity_poly.type
_entity_poly.pdbx_seq_one_letter_code
_entity_poly.pdbx_strand_id
1 'polypeptide(L)' 'MSSLAEKKCVPCRGGVPPLKGEELRALARQVEGWEVVNEHHVKKAFKFPDFRAALAFVNKVGELA' A
#
# COMPACT_ATOMS: atom_id res chain seq x y z
N MET A 1 -14.02 -6.90 11.59
CA MET A 1 -13.07 -5.78 11.44
C MET A 1 -13.18 -5.30 10.00
N SER A 2 -13.37 -4.00 9.78
CA SER A 2 -13.45 -3.41 8.43
C SER A 2 -12.13 -3.60 7.68
N SER A 3 -12.19 -3.90 6.37
CA SER A 3 -10.98 -4.06 5.55
C SER A 3 -10.19 -2.74 5.48
N LEU A 4 -8.87 -2.80 5.29
CA LEU A 4 -8.07 -1.56 5.14
C LEU A 4 -8.54 -0.72 3.95
N ALA A 5 -9.11 -1.35 2.92
CA ALA A 5 -9.68 -0.69 1.75
C ALA A 5 -10.95 0.13 2.06
N GLU A 6 -11.70 -0.22 3.11
CA GLU A 6 -12.88 0.52 3.56
C GLU A 6 -12.53 1.72 4.46
N LYS A 7 -11.28 1.80 4.95
CA LYS A 7 -10.89 2.89 5.83
C LYS A 7 -10.70 4.16 5.03
N LYS A 8 -11.27 5.25 5.55
CA LYS A 8 -11.02 6.58 5.01
C LYS A 8 -9.63 7.03 5.44
N CYS A 9 -8.70 7.09 4.50
CA CYS A 9 -7.43 7.78 4.70
C CYS A 9 -7.74 9.27 4.83
N VAL A 10 -7.64 9.80 6.04
CA VAL A 10 -7.74 11.24 6.25
C VAL A 10 -6.38 11.81 5.87
N PRO A 11 -6.29 12.78 4.95
CA PRO A 11 -5.00 13.37 4.58
C PRO A 11 -4.26 13.77 5.83
N CYS A 12 -2.98 13.43 5.91
CA CYS A 12 -2.08 13.91 6.95
C CYS A 12 -2.05 15.44 6.86
N ARG A 13 -3.00 16.12 7.51
CA ARG A 13 -2.84 17.53 7.88
C ARG A 13 -1.53 17.53 8.66
N GLY A 14 -0.49 18.14 8.11
CA GLY A 14 0.88 18.01 8.61
C GLY A 14 0.93 18.11 10.14
N GLY A 15 1.82 17.33 10.77
CA GLY A 15 1.93 17.25 12.23
C GLY A 15 1.58 15.87 12.81
N VAL A 16 1.07 14.94 12.00
CA VAL A 16 0.93 13.54 12.42
C VAL A 16 2.28 12.83 12.23
N PRO A 17 2.86 12.23 13.29
CA PRO A 17 4.11 11.50 13.15
C PRO A 17 3.94 10.28 12.23
N PRO A 18 4.98 9.88 11.47
CA PRO A 18 4.93 8.66 10.68
C PRO A 18 4.58 7.44 11.53
N LEU A 19 3.82 6.51 10.95
CA LEU A 19 3.51 5.22 11.54
C LEU A 19 4.78 4.38 11.72
N LYS A 20 5.02 3.84 12.93
CA LYS A 20 6.24 3.09 13.27
C LYS A 20 5.96 1.90 14.19
N GLY A 21 6.93 1.00 14.32
CA GLY A 21 6.92 -0.02 15.37
C GLY A 21 5.77 -1.03 15.25
N GLU A 22 5.16 -1.36 16.39
CA GLU A 22 4.12 -2.40 16.48
C GLU A 22 2.85 -2.06 15.71
N GLU A 23 2.45 -0.78 15.67
CA GLU A 23 1.25 -0.35 14.94
C GLU A 23 1.43 -0.56 13.43
N LEU A 24 2.62 -0.21 12.92
CA LEU A 24 3.02 -0.48 11.54
C LEU A 24 2.99 -1.99 11.23
N ARG A 25 3.58 -2.81 12.10
CA ARG A 25 3.60 -4.27 11.94
C ARG A 25 2.20 -4.89 11.98
N ALA A 26 1.31 -4.38 12.83
CA ALA A 26 -0.07 -4.85 12.94
C ALA A 26 -0.88 -4.57 11.66
N LEU A 27 -0.67 -3.40 11.03
CA LEU A 27 -1.30 -3.05 9.76
C LEU A 27 -0.66 -3.79 8.58
N ALA A 28 0.67 -3.94 8.55
CA ALA A 28 1.39 -4.65 7.50
C ALA A 28 0.95 -6.12 7.38
N ARG A 29 0.64 -6.79 8.50
CA ARG A 29 0.12 -8.17 8.50
C ARG A 29 -1.25 -8.34 7.81
N GLN A 30 -1.98 -7.25 7.59
CA GLN A 30 -3.28 -7.28 6.92
C GLN A 30 -3.17 -7.16 5.39
N VAL A 31 -1.97 -6.89 4.86
CA VAL A 31 -1.72 -6.69 3.42
C VAL A 31 -0.70 -7.68 2.89
N GLU A 32 -1.17 -8.80 2.35
CA GLU A 32 -0.29 -9.87 1.89
C GLU A 32 0.61 -9.46 0.70
N GLY A 33 1.88 -9.85 0.79
CA GLY A 33 2.89 -9.63 -0.24
C GLY A 33 3.44 -8.20 -0.31
N TRP A 34 3.06 -7.33 0.62
CA TRP A 34 3.66 -6.00 0.79
C TRP A 34 4.79 -6.05 1.81
N GLU A 35 5.93 -5.49 1.43
CA GLU A 35 7.12 -5.34 2.27
C GLU A 35 7.16 -3.92 2.84
N VAL A 36 7.42 -3.79 4.14
CA VAL A 36 7.70 -2.50 4.79
C VAL A 36 9.21 -2.26 4.72
N VAL A 37 9.63 -1.22 3.99
CA VAL A 37 11.04 -0.90 3.78
C VAL A 37 11.44 0.27 4.67
N ASN A 38 12.35 0.02 5.61
CA ASN A 38 12.92 1.00 6.54
C ASN A 38 11.89 1.84 7.30
N GLU A 39 10.71 1.28 7.60
CA GLU A 39 9.55 1.98 8.19
C GLU A 39 9.16 3.28 7.46
N HIS A 40 9.51 3.40 6.17
CA HIS A 40 9.32 4.62 5.38
C HIS A 40 8.26 4.45 4.29
N HIS A 41 8.30 3.32 3.59
CA HIS A 41 7.37 3.04 2.50
C HIS A 41 7.07 1.55 2.41
N VAL A 42 6.02 1.21 1.67
CA VAL A 42 5.68 -0.17 1.33
C VAL A 42 6.02 -0.47 -0.12
N LYS A 43 6.42 -1.70 -0.39
CA LYS A 43 6.79 -2.18 -1.73
C LYS A 43 6.15 -3.53 -2.00
N LYS A 44 5.65 -3.73 -3.22
CA LYS A 44 5.21 -5.03 -3.73
C LYS A 44 5.63 -5.17 -5.18
N ALA A 45 6.23 -6.32 -5.52
CA ALA A 45 6.59 -6.63 -6.90
C ALA A 45 5.47 -7.46 -7.54
N PHE A 46 4.96 -6.98 -8.67
CA PHE A 46 4.01 -7.72 -9.50
C PHE A 46 4.74 -8.20 -10.76
N LYS A 47 4.63 -9.49 -11.07
CA LYS A 47 5.22 -10.09 -12.26
C LYS A 47 4.12 -10.36 -13.28
N PHE A 48 4.41 -10.05 -14.54
CA PHE A 48 3.50 -10.24 -15.65
C PHE A 48 4.21 -11.00 -16.77
N PRO A 49 3.48 -11.76 -17.60
CA PRO A 49 4.06 -12.52 -18.71
C PRO A 49 4.64 -11.60 -19.80
N ASP A 50 4.12 -10.38 -19.95
CA ASP A 50 4.57 -9.42 -20.94
C ASP A 50 4.28 -7.97 -20.51
N PHE A 51 4.78 -7.02 -21.31
CA PHE A 51 4.63 -5.58 -21.08
C PHE A 51 3.17 -5.11 -21.17
N ARG A 52 2.37 -5.68 -22.08
CA ARG A 52 0.98 -5.26 -22.28
C ARG A 52 0.14 -5.58 -21.05
N ALA A 53 0.32 -6.77 -20.49
CA ALA A 53 -0.33 -7.19 -19.25
C ALA A 53 0.08 -6.29 -18.07
N ALA A 54 1.36 -5.95 -17.95
CA ALA A 54 1.84 -5.03 -16.92
C ALA A 54 1.23 -3.63 -17.06
N LEU A 55 1.21 -3.06 -18.27
CA LEU A 55 0.66 -1.73 -18.52
C LEU A 55 -0.85 -1.68 -18.24
N ALA A 56 -1.59 -2.73 -18.62
CA ALA A 56 -3.02 -2.82 -18.32
C ALA A 56 -3.29 -2.81 -16.81
N PHE A 57 -2.44 -3.47 -16.01
CA PHE A 57 -2.52 -3.41 -14.55
C PHE A 57 -2.23 -1.99 -14.03
N VAL A 58 -1.16 -1.36 -14.51
CA VAL A 58 -0.78 0.02 -14.09
C VAL A 58 -1.89 1.02 -14.40
N ASN A 59 -2.51 0.94 -15.58
CA ASN A 59 -3.61 1.84 -15.95
C ASN A 59 -4.80 1.70 -14.99
N LYS A 60 -5.19 0.47 -14.64
CA LYS A 60 -6.27 0.23 -13.66
C LYS A 60 -5.95 0.81 -12.29
N VAL A 61 -4.70 0.74 -11.85
CA VAL A 61 -4.27 1.37 -10.59
C VAL A 61 -4.33 2.89 -10.71
N GLY A 62 -3.93 3.44 -11.84
CA GLY A 62 -4.00 4.88 -12.12
C GLY A 62 -5.42 5.45 -12.11
N GLU A 63 -6.41 4.68 -12.55
CA GLU A 63 -7.83 5.07 -12.48
C GLU A 63 -8.39 5.15 -11.06
N LEU A 64 -7.73 4.54 -10.07
CA LEU A 64 -8.15 4.53 -8.66
C LEU A 64 -7.53 5.67 -7.82
N ALA A 65 -6.49 6.33 -8.34
CA ALA A 65 -5.70 7.34 -7.63
C ALA A 65 -6.27 8.75 -7.82
#